data_AF-A0A2E7JTW9-F1
#
_entry.id   AF-A0A2E7JTW9-F1
#
_cell.length_a   1.000
_cell.length_b   1.000
_cell.length_c   1.000
_cell.angle_alpha   90.00
_cell.angle_beta   90.00
_cell.angle_gamma   90.00
#
_symmetry.space_group_name_H-M   'P 1'
#
loop_
_entity.id
_entity.type
_entity.pdbx_description
1 polymer ?
#
loop_
_entity_poly.entity_id
_entity_poly.type
_entity_poly.pdbx_seq_one_letter_code
_entity_poly.pdbx_strand_id
1 'polypeptide(L)'
;MVFDLQGLFPSADHRLRISTNTALYWDQFLIGDAATSPLQIQRLKPAASDLHWRGYPAHTAVKGTFAFRYHYDQLQLEAPWGTHGGAFTRHGPVGPLLQAIDDRYAIMFHGDELTVEFDALPPPAQGMERSFLLYADGFGKDMDFHSAHSLTVEPLPFHGMSSYPYPKTERYPQTAENIEYLQQYNTRWIKGYYE
;
A
#
# COMPACT_ATOMS: atom_id res chain seq x y z
N MET A 1 4.60 -15.38 -2.81
CA MET A 1 3.56 -15.71 -3.81
C MET A 1 3.05 -17.10 -3.53
N VAL A 2 1.75 -17.32 -3.62
CA VAL A 2 1.13 -18.65 -3.51
C VAL A 2 0.54 -18.97 -4.89
N PHE A 3 0.81 -20.17 -5.39
CA PHE A 3 0.29 -20.63 -6.68
C PHE A 3 -0.53 -21.89 -6.43
N ASP A 4 -1.78 -21.88 -6.90
CA ASP A 4 -2.61 -23.08 -6.87
C ASP A 4 -2.11 -24.03 -7.96
N LEU A 5 -1.70 -25.23 -7.55
CA LEU A 5 -1.21 -26.28 -8.45
C LEU A 5 -2.32 -27.24 -8.90
N GLN A 6 -3.56 -27.07 -8.41
CA GLN A 6 -4.68 -27.92 -8.75
C GLN A 6 -4.95 -27.90 -10.25
N GLY A 7 -4.94 -29.09 -10.88
CA GLY A 7 -5.23 -29.25 -12.30
C GLY A 7 -4.16 -28.72 -13.27
N LEU A 8 -3.00 -28.26 -12.78
CA LEU A 8 -1.93 -27.74 -13.65
C LEU A 8 -1.13 -28.84 -14.35
N PHE A 9 -1.14 -30.07 -13.83
CA PHE A 9 -0.36 -31.18 -14.38
C PHE A 9 -1.24 -32.08 -15.27
N PRO A 10 -1.06 -32.05 -16.61
CA PRO A 10 -1.86 -32.86 -17.52
C PRO A 10 -1.40 -34.34 -17.57
N SER A 11 -0.31 -34.67 -16.89
CA SER A 11 0.28 -36.00 -16.82
C SER A 11 0.98 -36.19 -15.46
N ALA A 12 1.64 -37.33 -15.28
CA ALA A 12 2.49 -37.59 -14.11
C ALA A 12 3.83 -36.81 -14.11
N ASP A 13 4.07 -35.92 -15.08
CA ASP A 13 5.23 -35.03 -15.08
C ASP A 13 4.95 -33.77 -14.25
N HIS A 14 5.55 -33.68 -13.07
CA HIS A 14 5.33 -32.60 -12.10
C HIS A 14 6.43 -31.51 -12.11
N ARG A 15 7.17 -31.38 -13.22
CA ARG A 15 8.20 -30.34 -13.33
C ARG A 15 7.57 -28.98 -13.59
N LEU A 16 7.91 -28.00 -12.74
CA LEU A 16 7.53 -26.60 -12.90
C LEU A 16 8.74 -25.78 -13.39
N ARG A 17 8.51 -24.91 -14.37
CA ARG A 17 9.47 -23.86 -14.76
C ARG A 17 8.95 -22.53 -14.26
N ILE A 18 9.75 -21.87 -13.44
CA ILE A 18 9.52 -20.47 -13.08
C ILE A 18 10.26 -19.62 -14.11
N SER A 19 9.54 -18.73 -14.79
CA SER A 19 10.13 -17.75 -15.72
C SER A 19 9.76 -16.36 -15.23
N THR A 20 10.76 -15.49 -15.14
CA THR A 20 10.59 -14.13 -14.65
C THR A 20 11.54 -13.20 -15.39
N ASN A 21 11.16 -11.94 -15.48
CA ASN A 21 12.01 -10.82 -15.92
C ASN A 21 12.61 -10.05 -14.72
N THR A 22 12.42 -10.53 -13.49
CA THR A 22 12.95 -9.92 -12.26
C THR A 22 14.12 -10.73 -11.70
N ALA A 23 15.06 -10.06 -11.04
CA ALA A 23 16.11 -10.73 -10.29
C ALA A 23 15.52 -11.32 -9.00
N LEU A 24 15.30 -12.64 -8.96
CA LEU A 24 14.73 -13.33 -7.81
C LEU A 24 15.80 -14.13 -7.07
N TYR A 25 15.89 -13.89 -5.77
CA TYR A 25 16.72 -14.66 -4.84
C TYR A 25 15.80 -15.45 -3.91
N TRP A 26 15.92 -16.77 -3.93
CA TRP A 26 15.04 -17.67 -3.18
C TRP A 26 15.81 -18.27 -2.00
N ASP A 27 15.28 -18.10 -0.77
CA ASP A 27 15.81 -18.78 0.43
C ASP A 27 15.21 -20.19 0.56
N GLN A 28 13.91 -20.34 0.26
CA GLN A 28 13.20 -21.62 0.38
C GLN A 28 12.02 -21.73 -0.61
N PHE A 29 11.71 -22.95 -1.03
CA PHE A 29 10.43 -23.33 -1.63
C PHE A 29 9.70 -24.31 -0.73
N LEU A 30 8.41 -24.10 -0.53
CA LEU A 30 7.52 -24.99 0.21
C LEU A 30 6.37 -25.42 -0.69
N ILE A 31 6.05 -26.71 -0.65
CA ILE A 31 4.86 -27.29 -1.26
C ILE A 31 4.03 -27.82 -0.10
N GLY A 32 2.74 -27.54 -0.11
CA GLY A 32 1.83 -28.03 0.91
C GLY A 32 0.44 -28.23 0.32
N ASP A 33 -0.32 -29.11 0.95
CA ASP A 33 -1.73 -29.27 0.65
C ASP A 33 -2.52 -28.10 1.23
N ALA A 34 -3.53 -27.65 0.49
CA ALA A 34 -4.48 -26.68 1.02
C ALA A 34 -5.28 -27.32 2.16
N ALA A 35 -5.01 -26.89 3.39
CA ALA A 35 -5.81 -27.30 4.54
C ALA A 35 -7.09 -26.45 4.60
N THR A 36 -8.26 -27.10 4.57
CA THR A 36 -9.53 -26.43 4.86
C THR A 36 -9.71 -26.38 6.37
N SER A 37 -9.44 -25.22 6.98
CA SER A 37 -9.76 -24.96 8.38
C SER A 37 -10.95 -24.01 8.46
N PRO A 38 -11.85 -24.13 9.46
CA PRO A 38 -12.88 -23.13 9.70
C PRO A 38 -12.28 -21.73 9.87
N LEU A 39 -12.40 -20.91 8.83
CA LEU A 39 -11.93 -19.53 8.82
C LEU A 39 -13.13 -18.60 8.95
N GLN A 40 -13.13 -17.78 10.00
CA GLN A 40 -14.10 -16.69 10.17
C GLN A 40 -13.40 -15.37 9.87
N ILE A 41 -13.88 -14.66 8.85
CA ILE A 41 -13.36 -13.36 8.46
C ILE A 41 -14.32 -12.29 8.97
N GLN A 42 -13.83 -11.42 9.85
CA GLN A 42 -14.52 -10.21 10.27
C GLN A 42 -13.75 -9.00 9.76
N ARG A 43 -14.40 -8.19 8.93
CA ARG A 43 -13.79 -6.96 8.41
C ARG A 43 -14.22 -5.78 9.27
N LEU A 44 -13.23 -5.05 9.78
CA LEU A 44 -13.43 -3.83 10.55
C LEU A 44 -13.07 -2.62 9.69
N LYS A 45 -13.76 -1.51 9.94
CA LYS A 45 -13.34 -0.20 9.47
C LYS A 45 -12.56 0.50 10.59
N PRO A 46 -11.58 1.35 10.27
CA PRO A 46 -10.91 2.15 11.30
C PRO A 46 -11.92 3.01 12.06
N ALA A 47 -11.85 2.97 13.39
CA ALA A 47 -12.65 3.79 14.31
C ALA A 47 -12.06 5.19 14.45
N ALA A 48 -10.73 5.30 14.40
CA ALA A 48 -10.01 6.55 14.34
C ALA A 48 -8.83 6.44 13.37
N SER A 49 -8.42 7.58 12.82
CA SER A 49 -7.19 7.68 12.07
C SER A 49 -6.61 9.08 12.11
N ASP A 50 -5.29 9.15 12.05
CA ASP A 50 -4.54 10.41 12.08
C ASP A 50 -3.35 10.33 11.13
N LEU A 51 -3.29 11.24 10.18
CA LEU A 51 -2.15 11.41 9.28
C LEU A 51 -1.23 12.48 9.87
N HIS A 52 0.04 12.16 10.07
CA HIS A 52 0.99 13.13 10.60
C HIS A 52 2.40 12.90 10.08
N TRP A 53 3.24 13.91 10.23
CA TRP A 53 4.67 13.76 10.01
C TRP A 53 5.29 12.93 11.13
N ARG A 54 5.96 11.83 10.78
CA ARG A 54 6.69 10.98 11.74
C ARG A 54 8.20 11.06 11.53
N GLY A 55 8.63 11.08 10.27
CA GLY A 55 10.02 10.87 9.88
C GLY A 55 10.26 9.44 9.40
N TYR A 56 11.53 9.04 9.36
CA TYR A 56 11.96 7.80 8.73
C TYR A 56 12.47 6.81 9.77
N PRO A 57 11.77 5.68 9.99
CA PRO A 57 12.27 4.64 10.88
C PRO A 57 13.60 4.09 10.37
N ALA A 58 14.60 4.09 11.26
CA ALA A 58 15.85 3.40 11.02
C ALA A 58 15.57 1.93 10.74
N HIS A 59 16.40 1.32 9.90
CA HIS A 59 16.19 -0.07 9.51
C HIS A 59 17.50 -0.84 9.44
N THR A 60 17.38 -2.15 9.62
CA THR A 60 18.49 -3.09 9.52
C THR A 60 18.21 -4.13 8.44
N ALA A 61 19.20 -4.40 7.60
CA ALA A 61 19.10 -5.41 6.55
C ALA A 61 18.96 -6.81 7.18
N VAL A 62 17.95 -7.56 6.75
CA VAL A 62 17.75 -8.95 7.17
C VAL A 62 18.70 -9.82 6.36
N LYS A 63 19.65 -10.50 7.04
CA LYS A 63 20.65 -11.38 6.42
C LYS A 63 21.44 -10.74 5.26
N GLY A 64 21.67 -9.42 5.28
CA GLY A 64 22.36 -8.71 4.20
C GLY A 64 21.59 -8.61 2.88
N THR A 65 20.27 -8.79 2.92
CA THR A 65 19.38 -8.65 1.75
C THR A 65 18.73 -7.25 1.69
N PHE A 66 17.98 -6.97 0.63
CA PHE A 66 17.11 -5.78 0.51
C PHE A 66 15.78 -5.90 1.28
N ALA A 67 15.62 -6.92 2.13
CA ALA A 67 14.55 -6.97 3.12
C ALA A 67 15.00 -6.27 4.40
N PHE A 68 14.17 -5.40 4.94
CA PHE A 68 14.52 -4.56 6.08
C PHE A 68 13.62 -4.81 7.30
N ARG A 69 14.22 -4.81 8.49
CA ARG A 69 13.51 -4.70 9.76
C ARG A 69 13.55 -3.25 10.21
N TYR A 70 12.38 -2.64 10.39
CA TYR A 70 12.25 -1.24 10.81
C TYR A 70 12.19 -1.13 12.34
N HIS A 71 12.86 -0.12 12.87
CA HIS A 71 12.91 0.23 14.29
C HIS A 71 11.99 1.43 14.52
N TYR A 72 10.74 1.16 14.88
CA TYR A 72 9.66 2.16 14.94
C TYR A 72 9.99 3.38 15.81
N ASP A 73 10.71 3.19 16.92
CA ASP A 73 11.06 4.25 17.87
C ASP A 73 12.37 4.98 17.54
N GLN A 74 13.10 4.54 16.51
CA GLN A 74 14.37 5.13 16.11
C GLN A 74 14.19 5.89 14.80
N LEU A 75 14.00 7.21 14.90
CA LEU A 75 13.67 8.04 13.75
C LEU A 75 14.85 8.86 13.27
N GLN A 76 14.98 8.93 11.96
CA GLN A 76 15.69 10.00 11.27
C GLN A 76 14.65 11.03 10.82
N LEU A 77 14.95 12.32 10.97
CA LEU A 77 14.02 13.40 10.60
C LEU A 77 14.30 13.98 9.21
N GLU A 78 15.38 13.51 8.58
CA GLU A 78 15.81 13.95 7.26
C GLU A 78 16.11 12.69 6.42
N ALA A 79 15.85 12.79 5.12
CA ALA A 79 16.23 11.76 4.15
C ALA A 79 16.69 12.43 2.85
N PRO A 80 17.71 11.89 2.16
CA PRO A 80 18.25 12.46 0.94
C PRO A 80 17.43 12.02 -0.30
N TRP A 81 16.10 11.92 -0.18
CA TRP A 81 15.23 11.42 -1.25
C TRP A 81 14.62 12.56 -2.04
N GLY A 82 14.29 12.27 -3.31
CA GLY A 82 13.48 13.15 -4.12
C GLY A 82 12.07 13.32 -3.54
N THR A 83 11.48 14.49 -3.78
CA THR A 83 10.09 14.82 -3.44
C THR A 83 9.26 14.95 -4.71
N HIS A 84 8.06 14.35 -4.71
CA HIS A 84 7.04 14.68 -5.71
C HIS A 84 6.46 16.06 -5.39
N GLY A 85 6.35 16.93 -6.39
CA GLY A 85 5.66 18.21 -6.27
C GLY A 85 4.14 18.06 -6.37
N GLY A 86 3.40 18.79 -5.54
CA GLY A 86 1.94 18.83 -5.63
C GLY A 86 1.22 18.88 -4.29
N ALA A 87 -0.07 18.57 -4.33
CA ALA A 87 -0.98 18.66 -3.20
C ALA A 87 -1.09 17.32 -2.46
N PHE A 88 -0.55 17.25 -1.25
CA PHE A 88 -0.68 16.12 -0.34
C PHE A 88 -1.83 16.32 0.62
N THR A 89 -2.30 15.23 1.23
CA THR A 89 -3.31 15.30 2.27
C THR A 89 -2.78 16.06 3.49
N ARG A 90 -3.63 16.91 4.09
CA ARG A 90 -3.37 17.65 5.31
C ARG A 90 -3.14 16.67 6.48
N HIS A 91 -2.34 17.09 7.45
CA HIS A 91 -2.23 16.34 8.69
C HIS A 91 -3.52 16.43 9.53
N GLY A 92 -3.67 15.48 10.45
CA GLY A 92 -4.80 15.34 11.34
C GLY A 92 -5.74 14.21 10.93
N PRO A 93 -6.99 14.24 11.42
CA PRO A 93 -7.95 13.19 11.15
C PRO A 93 -8.31 13.04 9.67
N VAL A 94 -8.18 11.81 9.17
CA VAL A 94 -8.51 11.41 7.79
C VAL A 94 -9.53 10.27 7.71
N GLY A 95 -10.23 10.00 8.81
CA GLY A 95 -11.20 8.89 8.95
C GLY A 95 -12.16 8.72 7.77
N PRO A 96 -12.78 9.80 7.24
CA PRO A 96 -13.68 9.71 6.09
C PRO A 96 -13.05 9.12 4.82
N LEU A 97 -11.75 9.30 4.60
CA LEU A 97 -11.02 8.76 3.43
C LEU A 97 -10.76 7.26 3.53
N LEU A 98 -10.89 6.67 4.72
CA LEU A 98 -10.56 5.25 4.96
C LEU A 98 -11.82 4.37 5.05
N GLN A 99 -13.00 4.91 4.75
CA GLN A 99 -14.28 4.20 4.91
C GLN A 99 -14.68 3.37 3.70
N ALA A 100 -14.10 3.63 2.52
CA ALA A 100 -14.41 2.99 1.26
C ALA A 100 -13.24 3.08 0.28
N ILE A 101 -13.25 2.19 -0.72
CA ILE A 101 -12.36 2.23 -1.88
C ILE A 101 -13.13 2.94 -2.98
N ASP A 102 -12.93 4.25 -3.11
CA ASP A 102 -13.72 5.11 -4.01
C ASP A 102 -12.87 6.18 -4.71
N ASP A 103 -11.61 5.83 -4.95
CA ASP A 103 -10.59 6.67 -5.58
C ASP A 103 -10.27 7.96 -4.81
N ARG A 104 -10.80 8.21 -3.60
CA ARG A 104 -10.37 9.29 -2.71
C ARG A 104 -9.30 8.76 -1.76
N TYR A 105 -8.15 9.44 -1.68
CA TYR A 105 -6.95 8.89 -1.05
C TYR A 105 -6.45 9.72 0.12
N ALA A 106 -5.87 9.07 1.12
CA ALA A 106 -4.89 9.74 1.97
C ALA A 106 -3.55 9.80 1.20
N ILE A 107 -3.27 10.92 0.55
CA ILE A 107 -2.03 11.13 -0.23
C ILE A 107 -0.90 11.46 0.75
N MET A 108 -0.10 10.45 1.03
CA MET A 108 1.02 10.53 1.95
C MET A 108 2.28 11.04 1.25
N PHE A 109 3.02 11.88 1.95
CA PHE A 109 4.40 12.26 1.64
C PHE A 109 5.35 11.24 2.27
N HIS A 110 6.55 11.06 1.72
CA HIS A 110 7.52 10.14 2.33
C HIS A 110 7.91 10.66 3.71
N GLY A 111 7.87 9.80 4.74
CA GLY A 111 8.07 10.19 6.13
C GLY A 111 6.79 10.56 6.89
N ASP A 112 5.64 10.61 6.21
CA ASP A 112 4.35 10.60 6.89
C ASP A 112 4.05 9.22 7.49
N GLU A 113 3.27 9.23 8.56
CA GLU A 113 2.62 8.05 9.14
C GLU A 113 1.11 8.26 9.18
N LEU A 114 0.37 7.21 8.85
CA LEU A 114 -1.07 7.13 9.06
C LEU A 114 -1.35 6.13 10.19
N THR A 115 -1.65 6.62 11.37
CA THR A 115 -2.12 5.78 12.47
C THR A 115 -3.58 5.41 12.24
N VAL A 116 -3.93 4.15 12.46
CA VAL A 116 -5.31 3.64 12.41
C VAL A 116 -5.61 2.85 13.66
N GLU A 117 -6.79 3.08 14.23
CA GLU A 117 -7.28 2.37 15.41
C GLU A 117 -8.55 1.61 15.05
N PHE A 118 -8.72 0.43 15.65
CA PHE A 118 -9.89 -0.42 15.47
C PHE A 118 -10.51 -0.75 16.82
N ASP A 119 -11.83 -0.87 16.85
CA ASP A 119 -12.52 -1.32 18.05
C ASP A 119 -12.05 -2.72 18.46
N ALA A 120 -11.80 -2.88 19.76
CA ALA A 120 -11.41 -4.16 20.32
C ALA A 120 -12.52 -5.19 20.14
N LEU A 121 -12.17 -6.35 19.57
CA LEU A 121 -13.08 -7.47 19.44
C LEU A 121 -13.16 -8.28 20.76
N PRO A 122 -14.31 -8.89 21.08
CA PRO A 122 -14.42 -9.83 22.21
C PRO A 122 -13.43 -10.99 22.03
N PRO A 123 -13.04 -11.75 23.07
CA PRO A 123 -12.15 -12.90 22.92
C PRO A 123 -12.62 -13.91 21.86
N PRO A 124 -11.70 -14.61 21.16
CA PRO A 124 -12.11 -15.64 20.20
C PRO A 124 -12.85 -16.78 20.91
N ALA A 125 -13.73 -17.46 20.17
CA ALA A 125 -14.45 -18.63 20.68
C ALA A 125 -13.47 -19.74 21.11
N GLN A 126 -13.90 -20.61 22.03
CA GLN A 126 -13.06 -21.73 22.48
C GLN A 126 -12.60 -22.59 21.30
N GLY A 127 -11.29 -22.86 21.23
CA GLY A 127 -10.68 -23.61 20.13
C GLY A 127 -10.32 -22.79 18.89
N MET A 128 -10.62 -21.49 18.87
CA MET A 128 -10.24 -20.57 17.78
C MET A 128 -9.02 -19.74 18.18
N GLU A 129 -8.12 -19.51 17.23
CA GLU A 129 -7.02 -18.54 17.33
C GLU A 129 -7.37 -17.28 16.53
N ARG A 130 -7.04 -16.10 17.07
CA ARG A 130 -7.23 -14.83 16.35
C ARG A 130 -5.92 -14.38 15.74
N SER A 131 -5.99 -14.05 14.45
CA SER A 131 -4.93 -13.33 13.73
C SER A 131 -5.49 -12.02 13.17
N PHE A 132 -4.59 -11.12 12.77
CA PHE A 132 -4.92 -9.81 12.21
C PHE A 132 -4.26 -9.65 10.84
N LEU A 133 -5.02 -9.08 9.92
CA LEU A 133 -4.52 -8.64 8.61
C LEU A 133 -4.92 -7.18 8.43
N LEU A 134 -3.93 -6.30 8.34
CA LEU A 134 -4.16 -4.94 7.86
C LEU A 134 -4.22 -4.99 6.34
N TYR A 135 -5.39 -4.66 5.79
CA TYR A 135 -5.58 -4.52 4.35
C TYR A 135 -5.60 -3.03 4.01
N ALA A 136 -4.64 -2.62 3.19
CA ALA A 136 -4.59 -1.29 2.58
C ALA A 136 -4.78 -1.43 1.07
N ASP A 137 -5.54 -0.51 0.50
CA ASP A 137 -5.80 -0.39 -0.92
C ASP A 137 -5.35 1.00 -1.37
N GLY A 138 -4.58 1.05 -2.47
CA GLY A 138 -4.01 2.29 -2.94
C GLY A 138 -2.91 2.08 -3.98
N PHE A 139 -2.29 3.19 -4.36
CA PHE A 139 -1.28 3.24 -5.41
C PHE A 139 0.04 3.79 -4.87
N GLY A 140 1.16 3.22 -5.32
CA GLY A 140 2.50 3.77 -5.11
C GLY A 140 2.96 4.53 -6.35
N LYS A 141 3.58 5.71 -6.16
CA LYS A 141 4.31 6.41 -7.21
C LYS A 141 5.80 6.39 -6.88
N ASP A 142 6.58 5.96 -7.86
CA ASP A 142 8.04 5.89 -7.78
C ASP A 142 8.66 7.07 -8.54
N MET A 143 9.86 7.46 -8.10
CA MET A 143 10.65 8.53 -8.71
C MET A 143 11.76 8.00 -9.63
N ASP A 144 11.74 6.71 -9.98
CA ASP A 144 12.67 6.17 -10.99
C ASP A 144 12.58 6.96 -12.31
N PHE A 145 13.71 7.09 -13.01
CA PHE A 145 13.80 7.83 -14.27
C PHE A 145 12.83 7.30 -15.35
N HIS A 146 12.51 6.00 -15.33
CA HIS A 146 11.56 5.39 -16.25
C HIS A 146 10.12 5.39 -15.75
N SER A 147 9.87 5.93 -14.55
CA SER A 147 8.51 6.08 -14.02
C SER A 147 7.84 7.30 -14.62
N ALA A 148 6.63 7.11 -15.12
CA ALA A 148 5.85 8.21 -15.67
C ALA A 148 5.34 9.14 -14.56
N HIS A 149 5.44 10.46 -14.79
CA HIS A 149 5.07 11.48 -13.81
C HIS A 149 5.80 11.33 -12.46
N SER A 150 7.06 10.90 -12.50
CA SER A 150 7.94 10.66 -11.35
C SER A 150 8.26 11.89 -10.50
N LEU A 151 7.91 13.09 -10.95
CA LEU A 151 8.21 14.34 -10.24
C LEU A 151 6.99 15.01 -9.62
N THR A 152 5.78 14.50 -9.87
CA THR A 152 4.53 15.16 -9.46
C THR A 152 3.55 14.19 -8.82
N VAL A 153 2.76 14.67 -7.86
CA VAL A 153 1.65 13.90 -7.28
C VAL A 153 0.62 13.57 -8.35
N GLU A 154 0.24 14.54 -9.16
CA GLU A 154 -0.67 14.37 -10.30
C GLU A 154 0.06 13.79 -11.53
N PRO A 155 -0.66 13.12 -12.46
CA PRO A 155 -2.06 12.73 -12.36
C PRO A 155 -2.28 11.64 -11.31
N LEU A 156 -3.39 11.70 -10.56
CA LEU A 156 -3.77 10.62 -9.64
C LEU A 156 -4.24 9.38 -10.40
N PRO A 157 -3.76 8.17 -10.04
CA PRO A 157 -4.33 6.91 -10.51
C PRO A 157 -5.74 6.70 -9.95
N PHE A 158 -6.52 5.82 -10.59
CA PHE A 158 -7.85 5.43 -10.15
C PHE A 158 -8.17 4.00 -10.61
N HIS A 159 -9.00 3.29 -9.85
CA HIS A 159 -9.25 1.86 -10.07
C HIS A 159 -9.86 1.54 -11.44
N GLY A 160 -10.66 2.46 -11.98
CA GLY A 160 -11.31 2.30 -13.27
C GLY A 160 -10.43 2.59 -14.49
N MET A 161 -9.15 2.94 -14.30
CA MET A 161 -8.26 3.28 -15.41
C MET A 161 -7.77 2.03 -16.17
N SER A 162 -7.57 2.14 -17.48
CA SER A 162 -7.07 1.02 -18.30
C SER A 162 -5.58 0.73 -18.11
N SER A 163 -4.79 1.77 -17.84
CA SER A 163 -3.36 1.70 -17.54
C SER A 163 -2.93 2.93 -16.74
N TYR A 164 -1.74 2.88 -16.15
CA TYR A 164 -1.06 4.08 -15.69
C TYR A 164 0.29 4.25 -16.42
N PRO A 165 0.54 5.39 -17.09
CA PRO A 165 -0.38 6.50 -17.34
C PRO A 165 -1.63 6.07 -18.12
N TYR A 166 -2.77 6.70 -17.83
CA TYR A 166 -4.00 6.48 -18.57
C TYR A 166 -4.07 7.33 -19.84
N PRO A 167 -4.76 6.88 -20.90
CA PRO A 167 -4.91 7.65 -22.13
C PRO A 167 -5.67 8.95 -21.89
N LYS A 168 -5.50 9.95 -22.76
CA LYS A 168 -6.18 11.26 -22.67
C LYS A 168 -7.72 11.18 -22.70
N THR A 169 -8.27 10.06 -23.12
CA THR A 169 -9.72 9.78 -23.11
C THR A 169 -10.25 9.45 -21.72
N GLU A 170 -9.36 9.07 -20.81
CA GLU A 170 -9.62 8.78 -19.42
C GLU A 170 -9.18 9.95 -18.53
N ARG A 171 -9.80 10.06 -17.37
CA ARG A 171 -9.52 11.12 -16.39
C ARG A 171 -9.86 10.61 -15.00
N TYR A 172 -9.07 11.03 -14.03
CA TYR A 172 -9.40 10.84 -12.62
C TYR A 172 -10.81 11.39 -12.33
N PRO A 173 -11.64 10.72 -11.50
CA PRO A 173 -13.01 11.13 -11.23
C PRO A 173 -13.13 12.60 -10.76
N GLN A 174 -14.06 13.34 -11.37
CA GLN A 174 -14.33 14.76 -11.07
C GLN A 174 -15.77 14.96 -10.57
N THR A 175 -16.27 14.02 -9.78
CA THR A 175 -17.58 14.17 -9.12
C THR A 175 -17.54 15.30 -8.09
N ALA A 176 -18.71 15.74 -7.61
CA ALA A 176 -18.77 16.75 -6.55
C ALA A 176 -18.03 16.28 -5.28
N GLU A 177 -18.16 15.00 -4.95
CA GLU A 177 -17.51 14.36 -3.82
C GLU A 177 -15.99 14.30 -3.97
N ASN A 178 -15.47 14.05 -5.19
CA ASN A 178 -14.03 14.10 -5.46
C ASN A 178 -13.50 15.54 -5.32
N ILE A 179 -14.20 16.52 -5.86
CA ILE A 179 -13.77 17.93 -5.80
C ILE A 179 -13.75 18.42 -4.35
N GLU A 180 -14.80 18.12 -3.57
CA GLU A 180 -14.86 18.46 -2.14
C GLU A 180 -13.72 17.81 -1.36
N TYR A 181 -13.47 16.51 -1.58
CA TYR A 181 -12.34 15.81 -0.97
C TYR A 181 -11.00 16.48 -1.29
N LEU A 182 -10.72 16.78 -2.57
CA LEU A 182 -9.46 17.41 -2.97
C LEU A 182 -9.27 18.76 -2.28
N GLN A 183 -10.32 19.59 -2.24
CA GLN A 183 -10.28 20.91 -1.61
C GLN A 183 -10.15 20.83 -0.08
N GLN A 184 -10.81 19.87 0.56
CA GLN A 184 -10.83 19.75 2.00
C GLN A 184 -9.54 19.08 2.53
N TYR A 185 -9.07 18.03 1.87
CA TYR A 185 -7.99 17.18 2.34
C TYR A 185 -6.65 17.50 1.69
N ASN A 186 -6.58 17.75 0.38
CA ASN A 186 -5.29 17.88 -0.31
C ASN A 186 -4.80 19.32 -0.34
N THR A 187 -4.52 19.84 0.85
CA THR A 187 -4.15 21.26 1.05
C THR A 187 -2.69 21.46 1.44
N ARG A 188 -1.91 20.39 1.61
CA ARG A 188 -0.48 20.48 1.94
C ARG A 188 0.33 20.50 0.65
N TRP A 189 0.62 21.70 0.14
CA TRP A 189 1.42 21.87 -1.06
C TRP A 189 2.91 21.67 -0.77
N ILE A 190 3.55 20.78 -1.53
CA ILE A 190 4.98 20.51 -1.45
C ILE A 190 5.64 20.85 -2.79
N LYS A 191 6.80 21.52 -2.71
CA LYS A 191 7.64 21.82 -3.87
C LYS A 191 8.35 20.56 -4.36
N GLY A 192 8.34 20.33 -5.67
CA GLY A 192 9.05 19.19 -6.25
C GLY A 192 10.57 19.35 -6.14
N TYR A 193 11.29 18.23 -6.17
CA TYR A 193 12.74 18.19 -5.92
C TYR A 193 13.57 19.05 -6.90
N TYR A 194 13.15 19.14 -8.15
CA TYR A 194 13.86 19.86 -9.22
C TYR A 194 13.32 21.28 -9.49
N GLU A 195 12.37 21.75 -8.68
CA GLU A 195 11.75 23.07 -8.82
C GLU A 195 12.32 24.09 -7.85
#